data_AF-A0A7J8SXN8-F1
#
_entry.id   AF-A0A7J8SXN8-F1
#
_cell.length_a   1.000
_cell.length_b   1.000
_cell.length_c   1.000
_cell.angle_alpha   90.00
_cell.angle_beta   90.00
_cell.angle_gamma   90.00
#
_symmetry.space_group_name_H-M   'P 1'
#
loop_
_entity.id
_entity.type
_entity.pdbx_description
1 polymer ?
#
loop_
_entity_poly.entity_id
_entity_poly.type
_entity_poly.pdbx_seq_one_letter_code
_entity_poly.pdbx_strand_id
1 'polypeptide(L)'
;FDATFDIRNSRSASVLVVRDQNGVIKASKSILHSNVSSPFVAEACACLEATKLGIEMGLGSVTIMGDSKTVINKCQTTVRDKSIIGAIIKDI
;
A
#
# COMPACT_ATOMS: atom_id res chain seq x y z
N PHE A 1 0.33 2.83 5.87
CA PHE A 1 1.12 3.08 4.65
C PHE A 1 0.75 4.45 4.15
N ASP A 2 1.64 5.06 3.41
CA ASP A 2 1.43 6.30 2.68
C ASP A 2 2.35 6.30 1.46
N ALA A 3 2.01 7.06 0.41
CA ALA A 3 2.82 7.20 -0.78
C ALA A 3 2.93 8.64 -1.26
N THR A 4 4.15 9.06 -1.59
CA THR A 4 4.36 10.30 -2.35
C THR A 4 4.54 9.98 -3.83
N PHE A 5 4.02 10.82 -4.72
CA PHE A 5 4.06 10.63 -6.16
C PHE A 5 4.71 11.82 -6.88
N ASP A 6 5.74 11.53 -7.67
CA ASP A 6 6.38 12.46 -8.58
C ASP A 6 5.83 12.27 -10.00
N ILE A 7 4.94 13.17 -10.39
CA ILE A 7 4.31 13.18 -11.71
C ILE A 7 5.31 13.41 -12.85
N ARG A 8 6.39 14.16 -12.62
CA ARG A 8 7.35 14.51 -13.68
C ARG A 8 8.19 13.32 -14.10
N ASN A 9 8.53 12.47 -13.12
CA ASN A 9 9.36 11.29 -13.35
C ASN A 9 8.56 9.98 -13.34
N SER A 10 7.24 10.04 -13.16
CA SER A 10 6.37 8.87 -13.01
C SER A 10 6.91 7.88 -11.96
N ARG A 11 7.28 8.41 -10.79
CA ARG A 11 7.86 7.65 -9.67
C ARG A 11 7.03 7.86 -8.43
N SER A 12 7.10 6.91 -7.51
CA SER A 12 6.60 7.12 -6.16
C SER A 12 7.58 6.62 -5.12
N ALA A 13 7.42 7.10 -3.89
CA ALA A 13 8.03 6.50 -2.73
C ALA A 13 6.94 6.09 -1.74
N SER A 14 6.99 4.86 -1.28
CA SER A 14 6.08 4.32 -0.27
C SER A 14 6.77 4.34 1.10
N VAL A 15 6.02 4.69 2.13
CA VAL A 15 6.47 4.68 3.52
C VAL A 15 5.55 3.78 4.35
N LEU A 16 6.17 2.81 5.02
CA LEU A 16 5.52 1.81 5.84
C LEU A 16 6.02 1.89 7.27
N VAL A 17 5.10 1.77 8.22
CA VAL A 17 5.41 1.67 9.65
C VAL A 17 4.54 0.57 10.23
N VAL A 18 5.17 -0.41 10.86
CA VAL A 18 4.50 -1.49 11.59
C VAL A 18 4.57 -1.17 13.07
N ARG A 19 3.41 -1.18 13.73
CA ARG A 19 3.29 -0.93 15.17
C ARG A 19 2.59 -2.11 15.83
N ASP A 20 2.95 -2.40 17.08
CA ASP A 20 2.18 -3.33 17.91
C ASP A 20 0.93 -2.66 18.50
N GLN A 21 0.12 -3.41 19.25
CA GLN A 21 -1.10 -2.89 19.88
C GLN A 21 -0.86 -1.75 20.88
N ASN A 22 0.37 -1.58 21.39
CA ASN A 22 0.73 -0.49 22.29
C ASN A 22 1.25 0.74 21.51
N GLY A 23 1.22 0.71 20.18
CA GLY A 23 1.73 1.77 19.31
C GLY A 23 3.25 1.76 19.15
N VAL A 24 3.96 0.74 19.68
CA VAL A 24 5.42 0.66 19.58
C VAL A 24 5.80 0.23 18.16
N ILE A 25 6.68 1.00 17.51
CA ILE A 25 7.18 0.70 16.17
C ILE A 25 8.03 -0.57 16.23
N LYS A 26 7.66 -1.58 15.44
CA LYS A 26 8.40 -2.85 15.28
C LYS A 26 9.24 -2.88 14.01
N ALA A 27 8.78 -2.20 12.96
CA ALA A 27 9.51 -2.08 11.71
C ALA A 27 9.10 -0.80 10.97
N SER A 28 10.00 -0.32 10.12
CA SER A 28 9.69 0.68 9.10
C SER A 28 10.39 0.31 7.80
N LYS A 29 9.78 0.65 6.67
CA LYS A 29 10.32 0.36 5.33
C LYS A 29 9.98 1.51 4.40
N SER A 30 10.92 1.88 3.54
CA SER A 30 10.72 2.85 2.48
C SER A 30 11.11 2.22 1.16
N ILE A 31 10.29 2.41 0.13
CA ILE A 31 10.44 1.73 -1.16
C ILE A 31 10.26 2.74 -2.27
N LEU A 32 11.16 2.75 -3.24
CA LEU A 32 11.04 3.55 -4.45
C LEU A 32 10.40 2.71 -5.56
N HIS A 33 9.39 3.27 -6.21
CA HIS A 33 8.73 2.66 -7.36
C HIS A 33 8.93 3.54 -8.60
N SER A 34 9.24 2.91 -9.71
CA SER A 34 9.28 3.53 -11.04
C SER A 34 8.06 3.14 -11.87
N ASN A 35 7.76 3.91 -12.91
CA ASN A 35 6.65 3.65 -13.85
C ASN A 35 5.27 3.69 -13.18
N VAL A 36 5.10 4.60 -12.23
CA VAL A 36 3.85 4.82 -11.51
C VAL A 36 3.03 5.85 -12.29
N SER A 37 1.80 5.49 -12.64
CA SER A 37 0.97 6.28 -13.55
C SER A 37 0.05 7.28 -12.86
N SER A 38 -0.17 7.14 -11.55
CA SER A 38 -1.03 8.06 -10.78
C SER A 38 -0.75 7.98 -9.28
N PRO A 39 -1.13 9.00 -8.49
CA PRO A 39 -1.04 8.92 -7.03
C PRO A 39 -1.88 7.77 -6.46
N PHE A 40 -3.02 7.42 -7.07
CA PHE A 40 -3.81 6.27 -6.62
C PHE A 40 -3.09 4.93 -6.83
N VAL A 41 -2.30 4.81 -7.91
CA VAL A 41 -1.44 3.63 -8.12
C VAL A 41 -0.29 3.63 -7.11
N ALA A 42 0.29 4.80 -6.79
CA ALA A 42 1.30 4.92 -5.74
C ALA A 42 0.79 4.41 -4.38
N GLU A 43 -0.42 4.83 -3.99
CA GLU A 43 -1.10 4.40 -2.77
C GLU A 43 -1.42 2.90 -2.79
N ALA A 44 -1.91 2.37 -3.91
CA ALA A 44 -2.19 0.95 -4.05
C ALA A 44 -0.91 0.09 -3.92
N CYS A 45 0.20 0.55 -4.52
CA CYS A 45 1.51 -0.09 -4.35
C CYS A 45 1.97 -0.05 -2.89
N ALA A 46 1.83 1.08 -2.20
CA ALA A 46 2.18 1.19 -0.79
C ALA A 46 1.34 0.25 0.09
N CYS A 47 0.05 0.10 -0.20
CA CYS A 47 -0.82 -0.87 0.46
C CYS A 47 -0.34 -2.31 0.23
N LEU A 48 -0.03 -2.68 -1.02
CA LEU A 48 0.49 -4.01 -1.37
C LEU A 48 1.82 -4.31 -0.66
N GLU A 49 2.74 -3.35 -0.62
CA GLU A 49 4.01 -3.50 0.10
C GLU A 49 3.81 -3.62 1.62
N ALA A 50 2.78 -2.98 2.18
CA ALA A 50 2.39 -3.19 3.59
C ALA A 50 1.92 -4.62 3.85
N THR A 51 1.09 -5.17 2.96
CA THR A 51 0.63 -6.57 3.04
C THR A 51 1.80 -7.54 2.96
N LYS A 52 2.69 -7.36 1.97
CA LYS A 52 3.90 -8.18 1.83
C LYS A 52 4.78 -8.10 3.06
N LEU A 53 4.99 -6.91 3.62
CA LEU A 53 5.78 -6.74 4.85
C LEU A 53 5.16 -7.51 6.03
N GLY A 54 3.82 -7.48 6.18
CA GLY A 54 3.13 -8.28 7.20
C GLY A 54 3.36 -9.78 7.04
N ILE A 55 3.32 -10.27 5.79
CA ILE A 55 3.61 -11.68 5.44
C ILE A 55 5.08 -12.02 5.71
N GLU A 56 6.03 -11.18 5.26
CA GLU A 56 7.48 -11.32 5.48
C GLU A 56 7.81 -11.39 6.98
N MET A 57 7.09 -10.64 7.81
CA MET A 57 7.23 -10.65 9.27
C MET A 57 6.56 -11.85 9.95
N GLY A 58 5.85 -12.71 9.23
CA GLY A 58 5.16 -13.87 9.77
C GLY A 58 3.98 -13.52 10.68
N LEU A 59 3.34 -12.35 10.47
CA LEU A 59 2.22 -11.91 11.29
C LEU A 59 0.94 -12.64 10.88
N GLY A 60 0.33 -13.37 11.82
CA GLY A 60 -0.90 -14.14 11.56
C GLY A 60 -2.15 -13.28 11.34
N SER A 61 -2.13 -12.01 11.74
CA SER A 61 -3.18 -11.03 11.46
C SER A 61 -2.59 -9.63 11.52
N VAL A 62 -3.01 -8.75 10.60
CA VAL A 62 -2.56 -7.37 10.51
C VAL A 62 -3.73 -6.44 10.18
N THR A 63 -3.75 -5.26 10.79
CA THR A 63 -4.64 -4.16 10.38
C THR A 63 -3.85 -3.19 9.50
N ILE A 64 -4.19 -3.14 8.22
CA ILE A 64 -3.55 -2.23 7.27
C ILE A 64 -4.30 -0.89 7.30
N MET A 65 -3.57 0.19 7.56
CA MET A 65 -4.09 1.56 7.64
C MET A 65 -3.43 2.43 6.56
N GLY A 66 -4.22 3.29 5.92
CA GLY A 66 -3.77 4.32 4.98
C GLY A 66 -4.78 5.48 4.94
N ASP A 67 -4.49 6.55 4.21
CA ASP A 67 -5.37 7.72 4.07
C ASP A 67 -6.14 7.74 2.72
N SER A 68 -5.72 6.91 1.76
CA SER A 68 -6.38 6.77 0.47
C SER A 68 -7.70 5.99 0.56
N LYS A 69 -8.80 6.72 0.75
CA LYS A 69 -10.16 6.16 0.77
C LYS A 69 -10.48 5.32 -0.48
N THR A 70 -9.96 5.70 -1.65
CA THR A 70 -10.13 4.95 -2.90
C THR A 70 -9.52 3.56 -2.80
N VAL A 71 -8.29 3.45 -2.29
CA VAL A 71 -7.59 2.17 -2.14
C VAL A 71 -8.29 1.31 -1.08
N ILE A 72 -8.60 1.90 0.08
CA ILE A 72 -9.30 1.20 1.17
C ILE A 72 -10.63 0.62 0.71
N ASN A 73 -11.47 1.43 0.06
CA ASN A 73 -12.77 0.98 -0.43
C ASN A 73 -12.64 -0.12 -1.50
N LYS A 74 -11.60 -0.06 -2.34
CA LYS A 74 -11.34 -1.08 -3.36
C LYS A 74 -10.85 -2.40 -2.75
N CYS A 75 -10.02 -2.38 -1.70
CA CYS A 75 -9.64 -3.60 -1.00
C CYS A 75 -10.82 -4.28 -0.29
N GLN A 76 -11.84 -3.51 0.09
CA GLN A 76 -13.01 -4.00 0.83
C GLN A 76 -14.18 -4.44 -0.07
N THR A 77 -14.13 -4.16 -1.38
CA THR A 77 -15.21 -4.54 -2.30
C THR A 77 -14.95 -5.90 -2.93
N THR A 78 -16.03 -6.65 -3.20
CA THR A 78 -15.99 -7.90 -3.98
C THR A 78 -16.23 -7.66 -5.46
N VAL A 79 -16.53 -6.42 -5.87
CA VAL A 79 -16.77 -6.08 -7.27
C VAL A 79 -15.44 -6.05 -8.02
N ARG A 80 -15.36 -6.80 -9.11
CA ARG A 80 -14.16 -6.85 -9.95
C ARG A 80 -13.89 -5.49 -10.60
N ASP A 81 -12.78 -4.88 -10.20
CA ASP A 81 -12.23 -3.69 -10.85
C ASP A 81 -11.33 -4.08 -12.04
N LYS A 82 -11.58 -3.48 -13.21
CA LYS A 82 -10.80 -3.70 -14.44
C LYS A 82 -9.77 -2.59 -14.70
N SER A 83 -9.66 -1.62 -13.80
CA SER A 83 -8.64 -0.56 -13.88
C SER A 83 -7.24 -1.07 -13.54
N ILE A 84 -6.21 -0.25 -13.81
CA ILE A 84 -4.82 -0.52 -13.42
C ILE A 84 -4.70 -0.77 -11.91
N ILE A 85 -5.42 0.03 -11.10
CA ILE A 85 -5.43 -0.11 -9.64
C ILE A 85 -6.05 -1.45 -9.26
N GLY A 86 -7.13 -1.86 -9.94
CA GLY A 86 -7.81 -3.14 -9.71
C GLY A 86 -6.89 -4.37 -9.83
N ALA A 87 -5.88 -4.32 -10.71
CA ALA A 87 -4.89 -5.38 -10.80
C ALA A 87 -4.04 -5.49 -9.53
N ILE A 88 -3.59 -4.36 -8.96
CA ILE A 88 -2.80 -4.32 -7.72
C ILE A 88 -3.65 -4.74 -6.52
N ILE A 89 -4.89 -4.25 -6.45
CA ILE A 89 -5.83 -4.57 -5.37
C ILE A 89 -6.11 -6.08 -5.30
N LYS A 90 -6.11 -6.78 -6.43
CA LYS A 90 -6.34 -8.22 -6.48
C LYS A 90 -5.20 -9.05 -5.85
N ASP A 91 -3.99 -8.48 -5.81
CA ASP A 91 -2.81 -9.11 -5.20
C ASP A 91 -2.68 -8.81 -3.69
N ILE A 92 -3.61 -8.02 -3.13
CA ILE A 92 -3.72 -7.69 -1.70
C ILE A 92 -4.72 -8.64 -1.05
#